data_AF-A0AA35W8G9-F1
#
_entry.id   AF-A0AA35W8G9-F1
#
_cell.length_a   1.000
_cell.length_b   1.000
_cell.length_c   1.000
_cell.angle_alpha   90.00
_cell.angle_beta   90.00
_cell.angle_gamma   90.00
#
_symmetry.space_group_name_H-M   'P 1'
#
loop_
_entity.id
_entity.type
_entity.pdbx_description
1 polymer ?
#
loop_
_entity_poly.entity_id
_entity_poly.type
_entity_poly.pdbx_seq_one_letter_code
_entity_poly.pdbx_strand_id
1 'polypeptide(L)'
;VCVFVCVCVQIAPLKVRREWYKLDKEYIDKIAHELGKQLGDSERLRIGAGNEGGRENRPPAADKGPSNLHQHSEAFSEFESRYGLHADPLYSRHQREKFLLGLSPGDVHNVFVEPHILATPTLADTNGDGNFNELVVPVSYYFDPFYYGDPHNLGKLGGLDSGELVHFVAGGVVVIDLSIGAVVGQKVLGLTEATDSQPAYMLSSPTVVRMFPDVGGAVIITATATGEVNMLEAESLESVSGFPVRLDSVSASVAVADLFKDGVLELVVGDNSGNIYCIDSRGKRRWEF
;
A
#
# COMPACT_ATOMS: atom_id res chain seq x y z
N VAL A 1 -30.48 18.07 -0.76
CA VAL A 1 -29.81 16.79 -0.39
C VAL A 1 -28.45 16.82 -1.07
N CYS A 2 -27.37 17.04 -0.33
CA CYS A 2 -26.03 16.87 -0.87
C CYS A 2 -25.87 15.40 -1.23
N VAL A 3 -25.73 15.10 -2.51
CA VAL A 3 -25.25 13.79 -2.95
C VAL A 3 -23.77 13.80 -2.60
N PHE A 4 -23.41 13.18 -1.48
CA PHE A 4 -22.01 12.85 -1.21
C PHE A 4 -21.61 11.79 -2.22
N VAL A 5 -20.92 12.21 -3.29
CA VAL A 5 -20.17 11.28 -4.13
C VAL A 5 -19.00 10.82 -3.25
N CYS A 6 -19.13 9.63 -2.68
CA CYS A 6 -18.03 8.97 -1.99
C CYS A 6 -17.01 8.58 -3.07
N VAL A 7 -15.96 9.40 -3.23
CA VAL A 7 -14.80 9.04 -4.04
C VAL A 7 -14.03 8.02 -3.22
N CYS A 8 -14.07 6.75 -3.66
CA CYS A 8 -13.22 5.72 -3.10
C CYS A 8 -11.84 5.89 -3.70
N VAL A 9 -10.87 6.36 -2.92
CA VAL A 9 -9.47 6.38 -3.37
C VAL A 9 -8.95 4.96 -3.30
N GLN A 10 -8.43 4.46 -4.42
CA GLN A 10 -7.89 3.11 -4.54
C GLN A 10 -6.42 3.18 -4.95
N ILE A 11 -5.61 2.30 -4.38
CA ILE A 11 -4.20 2.16 -4.76
C ILE A 11 -4.14 1.44 -6.11
N ALA A 12 -3.36 1.97 -7.03
CA ALA A 12 -3.16 1.37 -8.34
C ALA A 12 -2.35 0.06 -8.24
N PRO A 13 -2.67 -0.96 -9.05
CA PRO A 13 -1.84 -2.15 -9.15
C PRO A 13 -0.48 -1.84 -9.78
N LEU A 14 0.54 -2.65 -9.46
CA LEU A 14 1.85 -2.55 -10.10
C LEU A 14 1.83 -3.23 -11.46
N LYS A 15 2.28 -2.53 -12.50
CA LYS A 15 2.50 -3.12 -13.83
C LYS A 15 3.89 -3.78 -13.87
N VAL A 16 3.94 -5.08 -14.07
CA VAL A 16 5.17 -5.88 -14.00
C VAL A 16 5.34 -6.71 -15.27
N ARG A 17 6.57 -6.85 -15.76
CA ARG A 17 6.89 -7.72 -16.90
C ARG A 17 6.81 -9.19 -16.51
N ARG A 18 6.09 -10.01 -17.27
CA ARG A 18 5.81 -11.43 -17.01
C ARG A 18 7.01 -12.34 -16.76
N GLU A 19 8.21 -11.95 -17.14
CA GLU A 19 9.42 -12.76 -16.95
C GLU A 19 10.21 -12.34 -15.71
N TRP A 20 9.59 -11.64 -14.76
CA TRP A 20 10.23 -11.11 -13.55
C TRP A 20 11.03 -12.16 -12.77
N TYR A 21 10.58 -13.42 -12.78
CA TYR A 21 11.18 -14.56 -12.08
C TYR A 21 12.31 -15.26 -12.86
N LYS A 22 12.49 -14.96 -14.16
CA LYS A 22 13.56 -15.52 -15.01
C LYS A 22 14.80 -14.64 -15.05
N LEU A 23 14.73 -13.47 -14.43
CA LEU A 23 15.71 -12.40 -14.59
C LEU A 23 16.38 -12.19 -13.23
N ASP A 24 17.70 -12.21 -13.24
CA ASP A 24 18.56 -12.25 -12.06
C ASP A 24 18.34 -11.10 -11.05
N LYS A 25 19.01 -11.21 -9.89
CA LYS A 25 18.93 -10.25 -8.79
C LYS A 25 19.30 -8.81 -9.21
N GLU A 26 20.20 -8.64 -10.19
CA GLU A 26 20.58 -7.33 -10.73
C GLU A 26 19.42 -6.69 -11.53
N TYR A 27 18.63 -7.50 -12.24
CA TYR A 27 17.43 -7.03 -12.93
C TYR A 27 16.32 -6.64 -11.96
N ILE A 28 16.15 -7.38 -10.86
CA ILE A 28 15.21 -7.04 -9.78
C ILE A 28 15.50 -5.64 -9.22
N ASP A 29 16.76 -5.35 -8.90
CA ASP A 29 17.19 -4.03 -8.41
C ASP A 29 16.98 -2.93 -9.48
N LYS A 30 17.27 -3.26 -10.75
CA LYS A 30 17.01 -2.36 -11.88
C LYS A 30 15.52 -2.06 -12.06
N ILE A 31 14.65 -3.06 -11.93
CA ILE A 31 13.19 -2.90 -12.05
C ILE A 31 12.62 -2.15 -10.86
N ALA A 32 13.09 -2.39 -9.63
CA ALA A 32 12.71 -1.58 -8.47
C ALA A 32 13.06 -0.10 -8.71
N HIS A 33 14.24 0.17 -9.27
CA HIS A 33 14.67 1.51 -9.65
C HIS A 33 13.90 2.09 -10.85
N GLU A 34 13.56 1.30 -11.87
CA GLU A 34 12.76 1.74 -13.03
C GLU A 34 11.28 1.98 -12.68
N LEU A 35 10.67 1.14 -11.85
CA LEU A 35 9.32 1.34 -11.29
C LEU A 35 9.27 2.63 -10.46
N GLY A 36 10.32 2.94 -9.72
CA GLY A 36 10.46 4.23 -9.03
C GLY A 36 10.51 5.44 -9.97
N LYS A 37 10.90 5.26 -11.24
CA LYS A 37 10.96 6.34 -12.26
C LYS A 37 9.71 6.43 -13.14
N GLN A 38 9.10 5.30 -13.52
CA GLN A 38 7.98 5.26 -14.48
C GLN A 38 6.70 5.96 -13.98
N LEU A 39 6.53 6.08 -12.65
CA LEU A 39 5.35 6.70 -12.05
C LEU A 39 5.45 8.24 -11.97
N GLY A 40 6.65 8.82 -12.10
CA GLY A 40 6.83 10.28 -12.16
C GLY A 40 6.24 10.95 -13.42
N ASP A 41 6.13 10.19 -14.51
CA ASP A 41 5.64 10.69 -15.80
C ASP A 41 4.16 10.35 -16.09
N SER A 42 3.55 9.39 -15.37
CA SER A 42 2.29 8.75 -15.83
C SER A 42 1.00 9.12 -15.08
N GLU A 43 1.01 9.86 -13.96
CA GLU A 43 -0.24 10.22 -13.25
C GLU A 43 -0.41 11.73 -12.96
N ARG A 44 -0.47 12.54 -14.02
CA ARG A 44 -1.30 13.76 -14.02
C ARG A 44 -2.70 13.52 -14.61
N LEU A 45 -3.22 12.30 -14.45
CA LEU A 45 -4.56 11.94 -14.89
C LEU A 45 -5.58 12.49 -13.92
N ARG A 46 -6.07 13.71 -14.22
CA ARG A 46 -7.30 14.25 -13.65
C ARG A 46 -8.42 13.21 -13.82
N ILE A 47 -8.93 12.65 -12.73
CA ILE A 47 -10.17 11.88 -12.76
C ILE A 47 -11.31 12.87 -13.03
N GLY A 48 -11.74 12.93 -14.28
CA GLY A 48 -12.76 13.85 -14.75
C GLY A 48 -14.12 13.58 -14.11
N ALA A 49 -14.72 14.63 -13.56
CA ALA A 49 -16.14 14.68 -13.25
C ALA A 49 -16.95 14.26 -14.49
N GLY A 50 -17.67 13.15 -14.40
CA GLY A 50 -18.57 12.68 -15.44
C GLY A 50 -19.71 13.69 -15.66
N ASN A 51 -19.89 14.10 -16.91
CA ASN A 51 -20.97 14.96 -17.39
C ASN A 51 -22.35 14.48 -16.93
N GLU A 52 -23.09 15.37 -16.26
CA GLU A 52 -24.52 15.24 -16.04
C GLU A 52 -25.31 15.48 -17.33
N GLY A 53 -26.31 14.65 -17.61
CA GLY A 53 -27.32 14.92 -18.62
C GLY A 53 -28.42 13.86 -18.71
N GLY A 54 -29.59 14.13 -18.12
CA GLY A 54 -30.88 13.66 -18.67
C GLY A 54 -31.85 12.85 -17.80
N ARG A 55 -32.65 13.57 -16.99
CA ARG A 55 -34.11 13.45 -16.70
C ARG A 55 -34.79 12.16 -16.13
N GLU A 56 -35.41 12.40 -14.97
CA GLU A 56 -36.80 12.09 -14.50
C GLU A 56 -37.24 10.65 -14.17
N ASN A 57 -37.53 10.35 -12.88
CA ASN A 57 -38.88 10.53 -12.27
C ASN A 57 -38.98 10.13 -10.76
N ARG A 58 -40.05 10.65 -10.14
CA ARG A 58 -40.44 10.81 -8.70
C ARG A 58 -40.39 9.60 -7.72
N PRO A 59 -40.43 9.85 -6.38
CA PRO A 59 -40.43 8.83 -5.31
C PRO A 59 -41.84 8.54 -4.72
N PRO A 60 -42.00 7.45 -3.94
CA PRO A 60 -42.94 7.43 -2.83
C PRO A 60 -42.20 7.13 -1.50
N ALA A 61 -42.27 8.01 -0.51
CA ALA A 61 -43.28 8.13 0.55
C ALA A 61 -42.76 7.52 1.86
N ALA A 62 -42.60 8.37 2.86
CA ALA A 62 -42.19 8.03 4.21
C ALA A 62 -43.34 7.37 4.98
N ASP A 63 -43.04 6.34 5.77
CA ASP A 63 -43.86 6.03 6.95
C ASP A 63 -43.03 5.51 8.13
N LYS A 64 -43.63 5.69 9.31
CA LYS A 64 -43.05 5.97 10.62
C LYS A 64 -42.43 4.77 11.35
N GLY A 65 -41.48 5.04 12.25
CA GLY A 65 -41.11 4.12 13.34
C GLY A 65 -42.27 3.88 14.34
N PRO A 66 -42.17 2.95 15.31
CA PRO A 66 -40.98 2.81 16.17
C PRO A 66 -40.55 1.37 16.55
N SER A 67 -39.33 1.30 17.12
CA SER A 67 -38.79 0.34 18.11
C SER A 67 -39.09 -1.15 17.96
N ASN A 68 -38.04 -1.96 17.74
CA ASN A 68 -37.70 -3.10 18.60
C ASN A 68 -36.27 -3.61 18.34
N LEU A 69 -35.48 -3.65 19.41
CA LEU A 69 -34.27 -4.48 19.52
C LEU A 69 -34.67 -5.93 19.27
N HIS A 70 -34.30 -6.50 18.12
CA HIS A 70 -34.04 -7.92 17.84
C HIS A 70 -34.14 -8.15 16.33
N GLN A 71 -33.12 -7.73 15.56
CA GLN A 71 -33.09 -8.04 14.12
C GLN A 71 -31.69 -8.08 13.49
N HIS A 72 -30.65 -8.37 14.28
CA HIS A 72 -29.30 -8.55 13.72
C HIS A 72 -29.08 -9.95 13.09
N SER A 73 -30.05 -10.86 13.19
CA SER A 73 -29.96 -12.22 12.61
C SER A 73 -30.43 -12.29 11.16
N GLU A 74 -31.31 -11.40 10.70
CA GLU A 74 -31.91 -11.51 9.35
C GLU A 74 -31.05 -10.85 8.27
N ALA A 75 -30.27 -9.82 8.61
CA ALA A 75 -29.38 -9.13 7.64
C ALA A 75 -28.22 -10.01 7.14
N PHE A 76 -27.74 -10.96 7.95
CA PHE A 76 -26.76 -11.96 7.52
C PHE A 76 -27.39 -13.09 6.70
N SER A 77 -28.63 -13.47 7.01
CA SER A 77 -29.36 -14.52 6.29
C SER A 77 -29.72 -14.12 4.86
N GLU A 78 -30.07 -12.85 4.64
CA GLU A 78 -30.38 -12.35 3.29
C GLU A 78 -29.12 -12.30 2.40
N PHE A 79 -27.94 -12.05 2.99
CA PHE A 79 -26.63 -12.04 2.34
C PHE A 79 -26.22 -13.44 1.83
N GLU A 80 -26.32 -14.46 2.69
CA GLU A 80 -26.04 -15.85 2.30
C GLU A 80 -27.04 -16.36 1.24
N SER A 81 -28.33 -16.02 1.36
CA SER A 81 -29.36 -16.49 0.43
C SER A 81 -29.23 -15.89 -0.98
N ARG A 82 -28.64 -14.69 -1.10
CA ARG A 82 -28.58 -13.94 -2.36
C ARG A 82 -27.23 -14.07 -3.08
N TYR A 83 -26.16 -14.37 -2.36
CA TYR A 83 -24.80 -14.40 -2.93
C TYR A 83 -24.04 -15.73 -2.69
N GLY A 84 -24.56 -16.63 -1.85
CA GLY A 84 -24.06 -18.00 -1.70
C GLY A 84 -22.55 -18.13 -1.43
N LEU A 85 -22.02 -19.34 -1.63
CA LEU A 85 -20.59 -19.74 -1.56
C LEU A 85 -19.62 -18.92 -2.44
N HIS A 86 -20.08 -17.84 -3.10
CA HIS A 86 -19.34 -17.00 -4.05
C HIS A 86 -19.14 -15.55 -3.59
N ALA A 87 -19.70 -15.14 -2.45
CA ALA A 87 -19.35 -13.86 -1.85
C ALA A 87 -18.06 -14.03 -1.04
N ASP A 88 -16.95 -13.54 -1.56
CA ASP A 88 -15.72 -13.41 -0.79
C ASP A 88 -15.92 -12.35 0.31
N PRO A 89 -15.92 -12.72 1.59
CA PRO A 89 -16.17 -11.81 2.69
C PRO A 89 -15.06 -10.75 2.89
N LEU A 90 -13.95 -10.85 2.16
CA LEU A 90 -12.86 -9.87 2.14
C LEU A 90 -12.97 -8.84 1.01
N TYR A 91 -13.86 -9.04 0.03
CA TYR A 91 -14.07 -8.06 -1.05
C TYR A 91 -15.05 -6.96 -0.64
N SER A 92 -14.59 -5.71 -0.72
CA SER A 92 -15.41 -4.54 -0.41
C SER A 92 -16.47 -4.29 -1.49
N ARG A 93 -17.75 -4.31 -1.08
CA ARG A 93 -18.94 -3.89 -1.86
C ARG A 93 -18.87 -2.47 -2.48
N HIS A 94 -17.83 -1.69 -2.15
CA HIS A 94 -17.64 -0.31 -2.60
C HIS A 94 -16.74 -0.18 -3.83
N GLN A 95 -16.13 -1.27 -4.31
CA GLN A 95 -15.37 -1.29 -5.57
C GLN A 95 -16.32 -1.47 -6.76
N ARG A 96 -16.74 -0.35 -7.37
CA ARG A 96 -17.62 -0.35 -8.56
C ARG A 96 -16.86 -0.29 -9.89
N GLU A 97 -15.55 -0.02 -9.86
CA GLU A 97 -14.75 0.10 -11.08
C GLU A 97 -13.98 -1.19 -11.38
N LYS A 98 -13.93 -1.55 -12.67
CA LYS A 98 -13.15 -2.68 -13.18
C LYS A 98 -11.70 -2.48 -12.75
N PHE A 99 -11.21 -3.28 -11.81
CA PHE A 99 -9.77 -3.36 -11.62
C PHE A 99 -9.12 -3.77 -12.95
N LEU A 100 -7.96 -3.18 -13.21
CA LEU A 100 -6.97 -3.74 -14.11
C LEU A 100 -6.32 -4.95 -13.41
N LEU A 101 -7.07 -6.04 -13.23
CA LEU A 101 -6.52 -7.34 -12.81
C LEU A 101 -6.22 -8.18 -14.03
N GLY A 102 -5.16 -8.98 -13.95
CA GLY A 102 -4.77 -9.85 -15.04
C GLY A 102 -3.75 -9.21 -15.97
N LEU A 103 -3.75 -9.69 -17.22
CA LEU A 103 -2.91 -9.11 -18.26
C LEU A 103 -3.18 -7.62 -18.45
N SER A 104 -2.12 -6.86 -18.73
CA SER A 104 -2.28 -5.48 -19.16
C SER A 104 -3.09 -5.44 -20.46
N PRO A 105 -4.19 -4.67 -20.55
CA PRO A 105 -4.99 -4.59 -21.77
C PRO A 105 -4.13 -4.22 -22.98
N GLY A 106 -4.10 -5.09 -23.99
CA GLY A 106 -3.31 -4.89 -25.22
C GLY A 106 -1.80 -5.17 -25.10
N ASP A 107 -1.32 -5.65 -23.95
CA ASP A 107 0.10 -5.89 -23.68
C ASP A 107 0.29 -7.24 -22.97
N VAL A 108 0.59 -8.27 -23.77
CA VAL A 108 0.78 -9.65 -23.31
C VAL A 108 2.07 -9.87 -22.51
N HIS A 109 2.97 -8.88 -22.48
CA HIS A 109 4.27 -8.97 -21.80
C HIS A 109 4.21 -8.47 -20.35
N ASN A 110 3.11 -7.81 -19.96
CA ASN A 110 2.96 -7.25 -18.62
C ASN A 110 1.69 -7.77 -17.95
N VAL A 111 1.78 -7.93 -16.64
CA VAL A 111 0.69 -8.30 -15.75
C VAL A 111 0.55 -7.24 -14.67
N PHE A 112 -0.66 -7.08 -14.14
CA PHE A 112 -0.91 -6.23 -12.99
C PHE A 112 -0.89 -7.03 -11.70
N VAL A 113 -0.15 -6.54 -10.71
CA VAL A 113 -0.04 -7.10 -9.36
C VAL A 113 -0.83 -6.25 -8.38
N GLU A 114 -1.63 -6.90 -7.55
CA GLU A 114 -2.58 -6.25 -6.65
C GLU A 114 -1.91 -5.63 -5.42
N PRO A 115 -2.35 -4.43 -4.99
CA PRO A 115 -1.94 -3.84 -3.72
C PRO A 115 -2.72 -4.43 -2.55
N HIS A 116 -2.04 -4.66 -1.45
CA HIS A 116 -2.57 -5.13 -0.18
C HIS A 116 -2.03 -4.26 0.96
N ILE A 117 -2.92 -3.74 1.79
CA ILE A 117 -2.55 -2.90 2.94
C ILE A 117 -2.59 -3.78 4.18
N LEU A 118 -1.41 -4.17 4.67
CA LEU A 118 -1.24 -5.10 5.80
C LEU A 118 -0.90 -4.40 7.12
N ALA A 119 -0.62 -3.09 7.07
CA ALA A 119 -0.25 -2.27 8.21
C ALA A 119 -1.03 -0.95 8.21
N THR A 120 -1.16 -0.33 9.38
CA THR A 120 -1.94 0.90 9.54
C THR A 120 -1.28 2.06 8.75
N PRO A 121 -2.02 2.76 7.87
CA PRO A 121 -1.55 3.99 7.22
C PRO A 121 -1.44 5.17 8.20
N THR A 122 -0.65 6.19 7.84
CA THR A 122 -0.41 7.37 8.67
C THR A 122 -0.82 8.65 7.97
N LEU A 123 -1.65 9.47 8.63
CA LEU A 123 -2.01 10.81 8.16
C LEU A 123 -0.95 11.81 8.63
N ALA A 124 -0.35 12.56 7.72
CA ALA A 124 0.70 13.51 8.02
C ALA A 124 0.71 14.70 7.04
N ASP A 125 1.41 15.76 7.42
CA ASP A 125 1.82 16.84 6.53
C ASP A 125 3.18 16.46 5.91
N THR A 126 3.14 16.00 4.67
CA THR A 126 4.31 15.45 3.96
C THR A 126 4.97 16.47 3.04
N ASN A 127 4.20 17.40 2.48
CA ASN A 127 4.67 18.45 1.56
C ASN A 127 5.04 19.76 2.28
N GLY A 128 4.73 19.85 3.55
CA GLY A 128 5.09 20.94 4.41
C GLY A 128 4.16 22.16 4.36
N ASP A 129 2.96 22.05 3.82
CA ASP A 129 2.03 23.16 3.66
C ASP A 129 1.24 23.54 4.94
N GLY A 130 1.39 22.75 6.01
CA GLY A 130 0.72 22.94 7.30
C GLY A 130 -0.62 22.20 7.43
N ASN A 131 -1.07 21.51 6.38
CA ASN A 131 -2.29 20.71 6.36
C ASN A 131 -1.95 19.22 6.53
N PHE A 132 -2.78 18.53 7.31
CA PHE A 132 -2.63 17.09 7.56
C PHE A 132 -3.59 16.30 6.65
N ASN A 133 -3.38 16.37 5.34
CA ASN A 133 -4.22 15.75 4.31
C ASN A 133 -3.49 14.70 3.48
N GLU A 134 -2.22 14.39 3.75
CA GLU A 134 -1.56 13.29 3.06
C GLU A 134 -1.60 11.99 3.88
N LEU A 135 -2.10 10.95 3.24
CA LEU A 135 -2.13 9.59 3.77
C LEU A 135 -0.93 8.82 3.23
N VAL A 136 0.00 8.49 4.12
CA VAL A 136 1.14 7.61 3.83
C VAL A 136 0.72 6.16 4.07
N VAL A 137 0.67 5.37 3.01
CA VAL A 137 0.16 3.99 3.02
C VAL A 137 1.31 3.01 2.79
N PRO A 138 1.58 2.08 3.72
CA PRO A 138 2.43 0.93 3.47
C PRO A 138 1.67 -0.07 2.58
N VAL A 139 2.27 -0.49 1.47
CA VAL A 139 1.61 -1.37 0.48
C VAL A 139 2.47 -2.58 0.18
N SER A 140 1.86 -3.75 0.28
CA SER A 140 2.41 -5.02 -0.18
C SER A 140 1.79 -5.40 -1.51
N TYR A 141 2.59 -5.71 -2.52
CA TYR A 141 2.14 -6.14 -3.83
C TYR A 141 2.47 -7.61 -4.02
N TYR A 142 1.43 -8.43 -4.16
CA TYR A 142 1.56 -9.86 -4.42
C TYR A 142 0.28 -10.37 -5.08
N PHE A 143 0.35 -11.56 -5.66
CA PHE A 143 -0.83 -12.25 -6.17
C PHE A 143 -1.50 -13.01 -5.02
N ASP A 144 -2.77 -12.69 -4.73
CA ASP A 144 -3.50 -13.35 -3.64
C ASP A 144 -3.65 -14.87 -3.92
N PRO A 145 -3.07 -15.75 -3.07
CA PRO A 145 -3.12 -17.19 -3.29
C PRO A 145 -4.52 -17.80 -3.19
N PHE A 146 -5.44 -17.18 -2.44
CA PHE A 146 -6.83 -17.61 -2.36
C PHE A 146 -7.59 -17.24 -3.64
N TYR A 147 -7.40 -16.01 -4.13
CA TYR A 147 -8.07 -15.56 -5.36
C TYR A 147 -7.57 -16.31 -6.59
N TYR A 148 -6.25 -16.44 -6.77
CA TYR A 148 -5.66 -17.15 -7.91
C TYR A 148 -5.53 -18.67 -7.71
N GLY A 149 -5.94 -19.19 -6.55
CA GLY A 149 -6.15 -20.62 -6.34
C GLY A 149 -7.31 -21.17 -7.17
N ASP A 150 -8.25 -20.31 -7.59
CA ASP A 150 -9.30 -20.66 -8.56
C ASP A 150 -8.73 -20.66 -10.00
N PRO A 151 -8.79 -21.78 -10.73
CA PRO A 151 -8.33 -21.87 -12.13
C PRO A 151 -8.95 -20.83 -13.08
N HIS A 152 -10.19 -20.40 -12.83
CA HIS A 152 -10.84 -19.35 -13.61
C HIS A 152 -10.14 -18.00 -13.44
N ASN A 153 -9.74 -17.65 -12.22
CA ASN A 153 -9.03 -16.42 -11.92
C ASN A 153 -7.58 -16.48 -12.39
N LEU A 154 -6.91 -17.62 -12.20
CA LEU A 154 -5.56 -17.86 -12.72
C LEU A 154 -5.50 -17.70 -14.25
N GLY A 155 -6.52 -18.16 -14.97
CA GLY A 155 -6.64 -18.00 -16.43
C GLY A 155 -6.59 -16.54 -16.91
N LYS A 156 -6.93 -15.57 -16.04
CA LYS A 156 -6.84 -14.13 -16.36
C LYS A 156 -5.41 -13.61 -16.46
N LEU A 157 -4.43 -14.35 -15.95
CA LEU A 157 -3.00 -14.00 -15.95
C LEU A 157 -2.27 -14.46 -17.23
N GLY A 158 -2.98 -14.98 -18.22
CA GLY A 158 -2.43 -15.19 -19.55
C GLY A 158 -1.44 -16.35 -19.67
N GLY A 159 -1.64 -17.41 -18.88
CA GLY A 159 -0.82 -18.62 -18.89
C GLY A 159 0.31 -18.64 -17.87
N LEU A 160 0.26 -17.74 -16.86
CA LEU A 160 1.04 -17.91 -15.64
C LEU A 160 0.42 -19.02 -14.78
N ASP A 161 1.24 -19.82 -14.12
CA ASP A 161 0.80 -20.83 -13.15
C ASP A 161 1.00 -20.36 -11.70
N SER A 162 0.38 -21.08 -10.75
CA SER A 162 0.42 -20.74 -9.32
C SER A 162 1.82 -20.78 -8.72
N GLY A 163 2.74 -21.58 -9.28
CA GLY A 163 4.13 -21.62 -8.86
C GLY A 163 4.91 -20.40 -9.32
N GLU A 164 4.57 -19.81 -10.46
CA GLU A 164 5.20 -18.57 -10.94
C GLU A 164 4.80 -17.35 -10.11
N LEU A 165 3.57 -17.33 -9.58
CA LEU A 165 3.04 -16.21 -8.79
C LEU A 165 3.79 -15.99 -7.48
N VAL A 166 4.33 -17.06 -6.87
CA VAL A 166 5.04 -16.94 -5.59
C VAL A 166 6.38 -16.23 -5.74
N HIS A 167 6.91 -16.05 -6.95
CA HIS A 167 8.17 -15.34 -7.16
C HIS A 167 8.02 -13.81 -7.18
N PHE A 168 6.86 -13.27 -6.79
CA PHE A 168 6.64 -11.83 -6.71
C PHE A 168 5.97 -11.40 -5.40
N VAL A 169 6.77 -10.81 -4.52
CA VAL A 169 6.32 -10.02 -3.38
C VAL A 169 7.12 -8.73 -3.36
N ALA A 170 6.46 -7.60 -3.55
CA ALA A 170 7.07 -6.28 -3.45
C ALA A 170 6.48 -5.50 -2.28
N GLY A 171 7.33 -4.76 -1.57
CA GLY A 171 6.91 -3.83 -0.53
C GLY A 171 7.16 -2.41 -0.97
N GLY A 172 6.28 -1.48 -0.59
CA GLY A 172 6.44 -0.08 -0.94
C GLY A 172 5.63 0.87 -0.07
N VAL A 173 5.75 2.15 -0.40
CA VAL A 173 4.96 3.23 0.19
C VAL A 173 4.24 3.97 -0.92
N VAL A 174 2.98 4.34 -0.67
CA VAL A 174 2.16 5.20 -1.51
C VAL A 174 1.71 6.39 -0.68
N VAL A 175 1.82 7.60 -1.22
CA VAL A 175 1.34 8.83 -0.60
C VAL A 175 0.14 9.33 -1.38
N ILE A 176 -0.97 9.57 -0.68
CA ILE A 176 -2.23 10.03 -1.24
C ILE A 176 -2.56 11.39 -0.65
N ASP A 177 -2.79 12.40 -1.49
CA ASP A 177 -3.39 13.65 -1.06
C ASP A 177 -4.91 13.51 -1.02
N LEU A 178 -5.47 13.52 0.19
CA LEU A 178 -6.89 13.37 0.45
C LEU A 178 -7.72 14.60 0.04
N SER A 179 -7.09 15.78 -0.12
CA SER A 179 -7.79 16.98 -0.55
C SER A 179 -8.23 16.90 -2.00
N ILE A 180 -7.42 16.27 -2.85
CA ILE A 180 -7.69 16.03 -4.27
C ILE A 180 -8.08 14.57 -4.57
N GLY A 181 -7.91 13.66 -3.60
CA GLY A 181 -8.23 12.25 -3.73
C GLY A 181 -7.33 11.51 -4.71
N ALA A 182 -6.05 11.87 -4.78
CA ALA A 182 -5.10 11.34 -5.76
C ALA A 182 -3.80 10.84 -5.13
N VAL A 183 -3.17 9.86 -5.77
CA VAL A 183 -1.81 9.43 -5.45
C VAL A 183 -0.85 10.56 -5.89
N VAL A 184 -0.02 11.02 -4.96
CA VAL A 184 0.98 12.08 -5.20
C VAL A 184 2.42 11.55 -5.18
N GLY A 185 2.62 10.32 -4.68
CA GLY A 185 3.91 9.65 -4.73
C GLY A 185 3.80 8.15 -4.49
N GLN A 186 4.72 7.38 -5.06
CA GLN A 186 4.82 5.94 -4.84
C GLN A 186 6.28 5.48 -4.98
N LYS A 187 6.73 4.59 -4.09
CA LYS A 187 8.07 4.00 -4.11
C LYS A 187 8.02 2.53 -3.74
N VAL A 188 8.64 1.68 -4.56
CA VAL A 188 8.93 0.28 -4.22
C VAL A 188 10.24 0.25 -3.42
N LEU A 189 10.22 -0.42 -2.28
CA LEU A 189 11.32 -0.50 -1.31
C LEU A 189 12.00 -1.86 -1.29
N GLY A 190 11.31 -2.92 -1.71
CA GLY A 190 11.90 -4.25 -1.83
C GLY A 190 11.10 -5.14 -2.76
N LEU A 191 11.78 -6.12 -3.35
CA LEU A 191 11.18 -7.17 -4.18
C LEU A 191 11.86 -8.51 -3.84
N THR A 192 11.04 -9.53 -3.61
CA THR A 192 11.43 -10.86 -3.13
C THR A 192 10.47 -11.91 -3.66
N GLU A 193 10.73 -13.17 -3.32
CA GLU A 193 9.77 -14.26 -3.49
C GLU A 193 8.95 -14.45 -2.20
N ALA A 194 7.70 -14.89 -2.31
CA ALA A 194 6.86 -15.26 -1.18
C ALA A 194 7.42 -16.45 -0.40
N THR A 195 8.29 -17.26 -1.02
CA THR A 195 8.99 -18.39 -0.40
C THR A 195 10.29 -18.00 0.29
N ASP A 196 10.74 -16.74 0.17
CA ASP A 196 11.90 -16.27 0.92
C ASP A 196 11.64 -16.35 2.43
N SER A 197 12.72 -16.52 3.21
CA SER A 197 12.61 -16.55 4.67
C SER A 197 12.09 -15.23 5.26
N GLN A 198 12.22 -14.13 4.51
CA GLN A 198 11.81 -12.79 4.89
C GLN A 198 11.26 -12.05 3.66
N PRO A 199 10.03 -12.36 3.21
CA PRO A 199 9.46 -11.71 2.03
C PRO A 199 9.23 -10.21 2.29
N ALA A 200 9.29 -9.40 1.24
CA ALA A 200 9.19 -7.94 1.28
C ALA A 200 7.77 -7.41 1.55
N TYR A 201 7.03 -8.03 2.46
CA TYR A 201 5.77 -7.47 2.95
C TYR A 201 6.01 -6.18 3.73
N MET A 202 5.09 -5.24 3.61
CA MET A 202 5.05 -4.03 4.43
C MET A 202 4.16 -4.29 5.64
N LEU A 203 4.78 -4.74 6.73
CA LEU A 203 4.09 -5.04 7.99
C LEU A 203 4.26 -3.94 9.05
N SER A 204 5.28 -3.10 8.92
CA SER A 204 5.50 -1.93 9.78
C SER A 204 4.62 -0.76 9.33
N SER A 205 3.86 -0.18 10.26
CA SER A 205 3.21 1.11 10.00
C SER A 205 4.26 2.22 9.84
N PRO A 206 4.08 3.13 8.87
CA PRO A 206 5.01 4.23 8.64
C PRO A 206 4.91 5.27 9.76
N THR A 207 6.05 5.83 10.13
CA THR A 207 6.18 6.95 11.06
C THR A 207 6.65 8.16 10.28
N VAL A 208 5.91 9.28 10.35
CA VAL A 208 6.27 10.52 9.64
C VAL A 208 6.76 11.54 10.64
N VAL A 209 7.93 12.13 10.37
CA VAL A 209 8.58 13.09 11.29
C VAL A 209 9.11 14.26 10.51
N ARG A 210 8.89 15.49 11.00
CA ARG A 210 9.35 16.70 10.33
C ARG A 210 10.69 17.23 10.82
N MET A 211 10.95 17.10 12.11
CA MET A 211 12.19 17.60 12.71
C MET A 211 13.26 16.52 12.59
N PHE A 212 13.82 16.37 11.40
CA PHE A 212 14.96 15.48 11.17
C PHE A 212 16.19 16.30 10.80
N PRO A 213 17.36 16.08 11.44
CA PRO A 213 18.56 16.85 11.11
C PRO A 213 18.93 16.71 9.64
N ASP A 214 19.42 17.80 9.05
CA ASP A 214 19.92 17.86 7.67
C ASP A 214 18.88 17.58 6.55
N VAL A 215 17.61 17.37 6.89
CA VAL A 215 16.49 17.24 5.94
C VAL A 215 15.55 18.43 6.10
N GLY A 216 15.28 19.17 5.03
CA GLY A 216 14.50 20.41 5.07
C GLY A 216 12.97 20.21 5.19
N GLY A 217 12.50 18.97 5.07
CA GLY A 217 11.08 18.59 5.06
C GLY A 217 10.77 17.42 5.97
N ALA A 218 9.59 16.82 5.79
CA ALA A 218 9.22 15.60 6.49
C ALA A 218 9.98 14.39 5.97
N VAL A 219 10.19 13.40 6.83
CA VAL A 219 10.69 12.08 6.48
C VAL A 219 9.66 11.01 6.80
N ILE A 220 9.58 9.99 5.93
CA ILE A 220 8.79 8.78 6.14
C ILE A 220 9.75 7.68 6.55
N ILE A 221 9.52 7.11 7.72
CA ILE A 221 10.26 5.97 8.27
C ILE A 221 9.34 4.75 8.23
N THR A 222 9.78 3.67 7.62
CA THR A 222 9.04 2.41 7.57
C THR A 222 10.00 1.25 7.48
N ALA A 223 9.53 0.02 7.64
CA ALA A 223 10.35 -1.16 7.48
C ALA A 223 9.66 -2.22 6.63
N THR A 224 10.46 -2.92 5.83
CA THR A 224 10.05 -4.13 5.13
C THR A 224 10.28 -5.34 6.03
N ALA A 225 9.48 -6.38 5.84
CA ALA A 225 9.70 -7.65 6.55
C ALA A 225 11.01 -8.35 6.14
N THR A 226 11.73 -7.86 5.12
CA THR A 226 13.14 -8.22 4.80
C THR A 226 14.17 -7.69 5.80
N GLY A 227 13.73 -6.88 6.77
CA GLY A 227 14.61 -6.25 7.76
C GLY A 227 15.24 -4.93 7.29
N GLU A 228 14.83 -4.39 6.15
CA GLU A 228 15.28 -3.07 5.69
C GLU A 228 14.43 -1.96 6.34
N VAL A 229 15.03 -1.25 7.28
CA VAL A 229 14.49 -0.01 7.86
C VAL A 229 14.80 1.11 6.89
N ASN A 230 13.77 1.66 6.29
CA ASN A 230 13.83 2.70 5.27
C ASN A 230 13.53 4.07 5.88
N MET A 231 14.21 5.09 5.37
CA MET A 231 13.92 6.48 5.65
C MET A 231 13.96 7.26 4.34
N LEU A 232 12.84 7.89 4.01
CA LEU A 232 12.65 8.61 2.77
C LEU A 232 12.32 10.07 3.07
N GLU A 233 12.80 11.01 2.25
CA GLU A 233 12.22 12.35 2.20
C GLU A 233 10.76 12.23 1.73
N ALA A 234 9.82 12.85 2.44
CA ALA A 234 8.40 12.57 2.26
C ALA A 234 7.84 13.06 0.92
N GLU A 235 8.32 14.19 0.41
CA GLU A 235 7.85 14.77 -0.86
C GLU A 235 8.48 14.07 -2.09
N SER A 236 9.79 13.81 -2.06
CA SER A 236 10.50 13.22 -3.20
C SER A 236 10.50 11.68 -3.19
N LEU A 237 10.26 11.06 -2.03
CA LEU A 237 10.43 9.63 -1.76
C LEU A 237 11.85 9.11 -2.06
N GLU A 238 12.85 9.99 -2.06
CA GLU A 238 14.25 9.63 -2.16
C GLU A 238 14.79 9.18 -0.80
N SER A 239 15.68 8.20 -0.82
CA SER A 239 16.27 7.65 0.40
C SER A 239 17.19 8.66 1.07
N VAL A 240 17.02 8.82 2.39
CA VAL A 240 17.94 9.61 3.22
C VAL A 240 19.29 8.89 3.32
N SER A 241 20.38 9.65 3.30
CA SER A 241 21.74 9.11 3.39
C SER A 241 21.93 8.24 4.64
N GLY A 242 22.50 7.04 4.46
CA GLY A 242 22.67 6.05 5.51
C GLY A 242 21.51 5.04 5.62
N PHE A 243 20.44 5.22 4.84
CA PHE A 243 19.31 4.29 4.76
C PHE A 243 19.22 3.62 3.37
N PRO A 244 18.68 2.40 3.28
CA PRO A 244 18.13 1.60 4.37
C PRO A 244 19.19 1.02 5.32
N VAL A 245 18.80 0.81 6.58
CA VAL A 245 19.58 0.03 7.54
C VAL A 245 19.04 -1.40 7.55
N ARG A 246 19.94 -2.38 7.43
CA ARG A 246 19.59 -3.80 7.46
C ARG A 246 19.67 -4.37 8.87
N LEU A 247 18.57 -4.97 9.30
CA LEU A 247 18.39 -5.71 10.54
C LEU A 247 17.86 -7.12 10.21
N ASP A 248 17.39 -7.84 11.22
CA ASP A 248 16.49 -8.98 10.99
C ASP A 248 15.08 -8.49 10.63
N SER A 249 14.17 -9.41 10.30
CA SER A 249 12.80 -9.13 9.87
C SER A 249 12.10 -8.16 10.82
N VAL A 250 11.62 -7.03 10.31
CA VAL A 250 10.92 -6.00 11.12
C VAL A 250 9.44 -5.98 10.74
N SER A 251 8.58 -6.15 11.74
CA SER A 251 7.11 -6.03 11.58
C SER A 251 6.51 -4.91 12.43
N ALA A 252 7.19 -4.50 13.50
CA ALA A 252 6.72 -3.43 14.38
C ALA A 252 7.01 -2.05 13.78
N SER A 253 6.17 -1.07 14.14
CA SER A 253 6.42 0.34 13.84
C SER A 253 7.72 0.83 14.48
N VAL A 254 8.46 1.67 13.75
CA VAL A 254 9.66 2.33 14.26
C VAL A 254 9.27 3.50 15.16
N ALA A 255 9.74 3.48 16.40
CA ALA A 255 9.59 4.59 17.33
C ALA A 255 10.71 5.62 17.13
N VAL A 256 10.39 6.90 17.27
CA VAL A 256 11.33 7.99 17.03
C VAL A 256 11.31 8.96 18.19
N ALA A 257 12.47 9.27 18.76
CA ALA A 257 12.61 10.22 19.86
C ALA A 257 14.05 10.73 19.97
N ASP A 258 14.24 11.92 20.54
CA ASP A 258 15.55 12.39 21.01
C ASP A 258 15.87 11.71 22.35
N LEU A 259 16.57 10.59 22.29
CA LEU A 259 16.89 9.76 23.46
C LEU A 259 18.11 10.31 24.20
N PHE A 260 19.02 10.97 23.49
CA PHE A 260 20.28 11.47 24.04
C PHE A 260 20.23 12.95 24.46
N LYS A 261 19.10 13.64 24.20
CA LYS A 261 18.85 15.05 24.51
C LYS A 261 19.85 15.99 23.84
N ASP A 262 20.29 15.65 22.64
CA ASP A 262 21.20 16.47 21.83
C ASP A 262 20.48 17.22 20.70
N GLY A 263 19.15 17.10 20.62
CA GLY A 263 18.33 17.71 19.58
C GLY A 263 18.29 16.93 18.27
N VAL A 264 18.91 15.75 18.22
CA VAL A 264 18.84 14.80 17.10
C VAL A 264 17.89 13.67 17.47
N LEU A 265 17.10 13.20 16.51
CA LEU A 265 16.20 12.07 16.72
C LEU A 265 16.90 10.74 16.46
N GLU A 266 16.65 9.77 17.32
CA GLU A 266 16.99 8.37 17.14
C GLU A 266 15.78 7.53 16.79
N LEU A 267 16.04 6.45 16.05
CA LEU A 267 15.09 5.41 15.73
C LEU A 267 15.29 4.25 16.71
N VAL A 268 14.19 3.80 17.32
CA VAL A 268 14.12 2.55 18.07
C VAL A 268 13.35 1.53 17.26
N VAL A 269 14.01 0.42 16.94
CA VAL A 269 13.46 -0.64 16.07
C VAL A 269 13.52 -1.96 16.83
N GLY A 270 12.39 -2.66 16.89
CA GLY A 270 12.34 -4.05 17.34
C GLY A 270 12.26 -4.97 16.13
N ASP A 271 13.06 -6.03 16.10
CA ASP A 271 12.94 -7.07 15.07
C ASP A 271 12.16 -8.30 15.58
N ASN A 272 11.87 -9.22 14.66
CA ASN A 272 11.12 -10.44 14.93
C ASN A 272 11.95 -11.51 15.64
N SER A 273 13.27 -11.32 15.77
CA SER A 273 14.18 -12.15 16.57
C SER A 273 14.22 -11.71 18.03
N GLY A 274 13.54 -10.61 18.38
CA GLY A 274 13.42 -10.08 19.73
C GLY A 274 14.53 -9.09 20.11
N ASN A 275 15.35 -8.66 19.16
CA ASN A 275 16.38 -7.66 19.39
C ASN A 275 15.78 -6.25 19.35
N ILE A 276 16.35 -5.33 20.13
CA ILE A 276 15.99 -3.91 20.11
C ILE A 276 17.20 -3.07 19.72
N TYR A 277 17.05 -2.29 18.65
CA TYR A 277 18.08 -1.43 18.10
C TYR A 277 17.80 0.03 18.39
N CYS A 278 18.86 0.79 18.64
CA CYS A 278 18.85 2.24 18.51
C CYS A 278 19.75 2.66 17.37
N ILE A 279 19.21 3.42 16.44
CA ILE A 279 19.85 3.84 15.20
C ILE A 279 19.80 5.37 15.16
N ASP A 280 20.93 6.01 14.90
CA ASP A 280 20.97 7.47 14.76
C ASP A 280 20.43 7.93 13.39
N SER A 281 20.33 9.25 13.23
CA SER A 281 19.80 9.87 12.02
C SER A 281 20.60 9.59 10.74
N ARG A 282 21.79 9.00 10.85
CA ARG A 282 22.68 8.65 9.73
C ARG A 282 22.75 7.15 9.49
N GLY A 283 21.80 6.40 10.06
CA GLY A 283 21.74 4.95 9.93
C GLY A 283 22.79 4.19 10.77
N LYS A 284 23.51 4.86 11.68
CA LYS A 284 24.50 4.20 12.52
C LYS A 284 23.85 3.64 13.79
N ARG A 285 24.03 2.34 14.01
CA ARG A 285 23.64 1.67 15.25
C ARG A 285 24.41 2.24 16.45
N ARG A 286 23.66 2.73 17.43
CA ARG A 286 24.16 3.27 18.71
C ARG A 286 24.30 2.17 19.75
N TRP A 287 23.30 1.30 19.84
CA TRP A 287 23.29 0.12 20.71
C TRP A 287 22.29 -0.92 20.21
N GLU A 288 22.35 -2.12 20.80
CA GLU A 288 21.50 -3.29 20.57
C GLU A 288 21.35 -4.05 21.90
N PHE A 289 20.16 -4.58 22.18
CA PHE A 289 19.85 -5.43 23.32
C PHE A 289 19.20 -6.74 22.88
#